data_AF-A0A3B8MFI3-F1
#
_entry.id   AF-A0A3B8MFI3-F1
#
_cell.length_a   1.000
_cell.length_b   1.000
_cell.length_c   1.000
_cell.angle_alpha   90.00
_cell.angle_beta   90.00
_cell.angle_gamma   90.00
#
_symmetry.space_group_name_H-M   'P 1'
#
loop_
_entity.id
_entity.type
_entity.pdbx_description
1 polymer ?
#
loop_
_entity_poly.entity_id
_entity_poly.type
_entity_poly.pdbx_seq_one_letter_code
_entity_poly.pdbx_strand_id
1 'polypeptide(L)'
;MEATIEWVVQEHEDRVTALFEYLDFRSDGLTDIAGAWQSGEKVMACRQLLVNFAQSPNVKRWGRETVEAGEDTTAAAEAILRDEYTFQNVTGSPKRKADGSLNWTYRGPNDDAEWAYFLNRHGHIRQLLGAYRKTGNARYIDRVDSDIREWVTVNPYGWERTGDPRW
;
A
#
# COMPACT_ATOMS: atom_id res chain seq x y z
N MET A 1 -3.44 -14.52 5.02
CA MET A 1 -2.01 -14.84 4.85
C MET A 1 -1.24 -13.59 5.24
N GLU A 2 -0.25 -13.73 6.12
CA GLU A 2 0.60 -12.59 6.52
C GLU A 2 1.52 -12.22 5.35
N ALA A 3 1.57 -10.95 4.99
CA ALA A 3 2.37 -10.47 3.87
C ALA A 3 3.82 -10.32 4.30
N THR A 4 4.64 -11.32 3.98
CA THR A 4 6.08 -11.34 4.31
C THR A 4 6.93 -11.07 3.07
N ILE A 5 8.22 -10.78 3.27
CA ILE A 5 9.18 -10.61 2.15
C ILE A 5 9.26 -11.90 1.34
N GLU A 6 9.30 -13.03 2.04
CA GLU A 6 9.31 -14.38 1.47
C GLU A 6 8.07 -14.60 0.58
N TRP A 7 6.89 -14.23 1.07
CA TRP A 7 5.65 -14.31 0.29
C TRP A 7 5.68 -13.42 -0.95
N VAL A 8 6.15 -12.17 -0.84
CA VAL A 8 6.25 -11.26 -2.01
C VAL A 8 7.22 -11.82 -3.05
N VAL A 9 8.38 -12.32 -2.63
CA VAL A 9 9.38 -12.90 -3.54
C VAL A 9 8.84 -14.15 -4.23
N GLN A 10 8.04 -14.95 -3.54
CA GLN A 10 7.47 -16.18 -4.09
C GLN A 10 6.28 -15.92 -5.04
N GLU A 11 5.30 -15.12 -4.61
CA GLU A 11 4.03 -14.95 -5.33
C GLU A 11 4.05 -13.81 -6.36
N HIS A 12 5.05 -12.93 -6.28
CA HIS A 12 5.19 -11.74 -7.15
C HIS A 12 6.63 -11.58 -7.68
N GLU A 13 7.28 -12.69 -8.01
CA GLU A 13 8.68 -12.74 -8.46
C GLU A 13 8.95 -11.83 -9.68
N ASP A 14 8.01 -11.75 -10.62
CA ASP A 14 8.07 -10.92 -11.82
C ASP A 14 8.17 -9.43 -11.46
N ARG A 15 7.33 -8.97 -10.52
CA ARG A 15 7.32 -7.59 -10.03
C ARG A 15 8.57 -7.25 -9.22
N VAL A 16 9.05 -8.18 -8.40
CA VAL A 16 10.31 -8.02 -7.66
C VAL A 16 11.48 -7.92 -8.64
N THR A 17 11.50 -8.77 -9.67
CA THR A 17 12.55 -8.74 -10.69
C THR A 17 12.54 -7.41 -11.44
N ALA A 18 11.37 -6.97 -11.92
CA ALA A 18 11.23 -5.67 -12.57
C ALA A 18 11.68 -4.51 -11.67
N LEU A 19 11.30 -4.52 -10.38
CA LEU A 19 11.77 -3.50 -9.42
C LEU A 19 13.30 -3.42 -9.41
N PHE A 20 13.98 -4.55 -9.23
CA PHE A 20 15.45 -4.59 -9.15
C PHE A 20 16.13 -4.27 -10.48
N GLU A 21 15.49 -4.53 -11.62
CA GLU A 21 15.98 -4.09 -12.94
C GLU A 21 15.92 -2.57 -13.13
N TYR A 22 14.95 -1.90 -12.50
CA TYR A 22 14.80 -0.45 -12.56
C TYR A 22 15.58 0.32 -11.47
N LEU A 23 16.17 -0.37 -10.49
CA LEU A 23 17.00 0.27 -9.47
C LEU A 23 18.37 0.66 -10.05
N ASP A 24 18.80 1.90 -9.80
CA ASP A 24 20.16 2.32 -10.13
C ASP A 24 21.14 1.92 -9.02
N PHE A 25 21.72 0.72 -9.13
CA PHE A 25 22.71 0.19 -8.19
C PHE A 25 24.01 1.00 -8.11
N ARG A 26 24.21 1.98 -9.01
CA ARG A 26 25.35 2.91 -8.95
C ARG A 26 25.11 4.06 -7.97
N SER A 27 23.89 4.23 -7.47
CA SER A 27 23.60 5.20 -6.43
C SER A 27 24.16 4.77 -5.08
N ASP A 28 24.70 5.73 -4.33
CA ASP A 28 25.24 5.50 -2.99
C ASP A 28 24.16 4.86 -2.09
N GLY A 29 24.50 3.71 -1.49
CA GLY A 29 23.62 2.94 -0.60
C GLY A 29 22.95 1.71 -1.22
N LEU A 30 23.07 1.49 -2.54
CA LEU A 30 22.51 0.31 -3.21
C LEU A 30 23.55 -0.74 -3.67
N THR A 31 24.85 -0.47 -3.53
CA THR A 31 25.92 -1.35 -4.04
C THR A 31 25.93 -2.72 -3.36
N ASP A 32 25.78 -2.77 -2.03
CA ASP A 32 25.76 -4.04 -1.29
C ASP A 32 24.50 -4.89 -1.61
N ILE A 33 23.39 -4.21 -1.93
CA ILE A 33 22.12 -4.83 -2.34
C ILE A 33 22.28 -5.52 -3.71
N ALA A 34 23.07 -4.93 -4.61
CA ALA A 34 23.34 -5.50 -5.93
C ALA A 34 24.05 -6.86 -5.83
N GLY A 35 24.97 -7.02 -4.87
CA GLY A 35 25.66 -8.28 -4.62
C GLY A 35 24.70 -9.41 -4.24
N ALA A 36 23.86 -9.18 -3.23
CA ALA A 36 22.84 -10.15 -2.80
C ALA A 36 21.88 -10.52 -3.95
N TRP A 37 21.45 -9.53 -4.75
CA TRP A 37 20.59 -9.77 -5.91
C TRP A 37 21.27 -10.66 -6.97
N GLN A 38 22.53 -10.35 -7.33
CA GLN A 38 23.29 -11.09 -8.35
C GLN A 38 23.63 -12.52 -7.90
N SER A 39 23.79 -12.75 -6.60
CA SER A 39 24.00 -14.09 -6.02
C SER A 39 22.73 -14.92 -5.88
N GLY A 40 21.57 -14.37 -6.28
CA GLY A 40 20.28 -15.07 -6.21
C GLY A 40 19.61 -15.02 -4.83
N GLU A 41 20.15 -14.28 -3.88
CA GLU A 41 19.61 -14.13 -2.53
C GLU A 41 18.47 -13.11 -2.48
N LYS A 42 17.41 -13.32 -3.27
CA LYS A 42 16.32 -12.34 -3.49
C LYS A 42 15.67 -11.83 -2.20
N VAL A 43 15.39 -12.72 -1.24
CA VAL A 43 14.81 -12.34 0.06
C VAL A 43 15.75 -11.44 0.85
N MET A 44 17.05 -11.74 0.84
CA MET A 44 18.07 -10.91 1.51
C MET A 44 18.18 -9.55 0.84
N ALA A 45 18.21 -9.50 -0.49
CA ALA A 45 18.27 -8.26 -1.25
C ALA A 45 17.06 -7.35 -0.95
N CYS A 46 15.84 -7.90 -0.92
CA CYS A 46 14.63 -7.17 -0.53
C CYS A 46 14.71 -6.64 0.92
N ARG A 47 15.20 -7.47 1.84
CA ARG A 47 15.37 -7.08 3.26
C ARG A 47 16.38 -5.95 3.41
N GLN A 48 17.52 -6.01 2.72
CA GLN A 48 18.52 -4.96 2.71
C GLN A 48 18.00 -3.67 2.08
N LEU A 49 17.18 -3.77 1.02
CA LEU A 49 16.53 -2.61 0.41
C LEU A 49 15.61 -1.88 1.40
N LEU A 50 14.80 -2.61 2.17
CA LEU A 50 13.95 -2.02 3.21
C LEU A 50 14.79 -1.35 4.31
N VAL A 51 15.88 -1.98 4.76
CA VAL A 51 16.81 -1.39 5.73
C VAL A 51 17.43 -0.10 5.19
N ASN A 52 17.87 -0.10 3.93
CA ASN A 52 18.41 1.09 3.28
C ASN A 52 17.39 2.24 3.23
N PHE A 53 16.13 1.96 2.85
CA PHE A 53 15.07 2.98 2.90
C PHE A 53 14.85 3.53 4.31
N ALA A 54 14.78 2.64 5.31
CA ALA A 54 14.57 3.00 6.72
C ALA A 54 15.71 3.83 7.31
N GLN A 55 16.94 3.66 6.83
CA GLN A 55 18.13 4.39 7.29
C GLN A 55 18.46 5.62 6.44
N SER A 56 17.77 5.81 5.31
CA SER A 56 18.05 6.89 4.37
C SER A 56 17.92 8.28 5.01
N PRO A 57 18.67 9.29 4.53
CA PRO A 57 18.53 10.69 4.99
C PRO A 57 17.10 11.22 4.85
N ASN A 58 16.32 10.67 3.92
CA ASN A 58 14.91 11.01 3.74
C ASN A 58 14.05 10.65 4.95
N VAL A 59 14.39 9.62 5.71
CA VAL A 59 13.70 9.31 6.97
C VAL A 59 13.99 10.39 8.01
N LYS A 60 15.20 10.94 8.05
CA LYS A 60 15.48 12.10 8.93
C LYS A 60 14.78 13.37 8.46
N ARG A 61 14.64 13.55 7.15
CA ARG A 61 14.07 14.78 6.54
C ARG A 61 12.53 14.79 6.53
N TRP A 62 11.92 13.65 6.28
CA TRP A 62 10.49 13.49 6.05
C TRP A 62 9.82 12.49 7.00
N GLY A 63 10.61 11.68 7.69
CA GLY A 63 10.12 10.81 8.74
C GLY A 63 9.59 11.65 9.89
N ARG A 64 8.56 11.11 10.53
CA ARG A 64 7.96 11.69 11.72
C ARG A 64 8.46 10.95 12.95
N GLU A 65 8.16 11.49 14.12
CA GLU A 65 8.42 10.84 15.40
C GLU A 65 7.88 9.41 15.43
N THR A 66 8.53 8.57 16.23
CA THR A 66 8.09 7.21 16.48
C THR A 66 6.72 7.24 17.14
N VAL A 67 5.82 6.37 16.70
CA VAL A 67 4.46 6.27 17.23
C VAL A 67 4.50 5.25 18.37
N GLU A 68 4.09 5.66 19.57
CA GLU A 68 3.92 4.75 20.70
C GLU A 68 2.80 3.76 20.39
N ALA A 69 2.99 2.48 20.72
CA ALA A 69 1.97 1.47 20.53
C ALA A 69 0.77 1.75 21.45
N GLY A 70 -0.43 1.54 20.92
CA GLY A 70 -1.67 1.74 21.66
C GLY A 70 -2.85 1.04 21.01
N GLU A 71 -4.00 1.08 21.68
CA GLU A 71 -5.21 0.37 21.24
C GLU A 71 -6.37 1.33 20.96
N ASP A 72 -6.18 2.63 21.20
CA ASP A 72 -7.20 3.64 20.97
C ASP A 72 -7.70 3.63 19.52
N THR A 73 -8.93 4.08 19.35
CA THR A 73 -9.62 4.05 18.05
C THR A 73 -10.12 5.41 17.60
N THR A 74 -10.39 5.54 16.30
CA THR A 74 -11.12 6.68 15.75
C THR A 74 -12.28 6.19 14.89
N ALA A 75 -13.44 6.85 14.98
CA ALA A 75 -14.65 6.43 14.27
C ALA A 75 -14.42 6.33 12.75
N ALA A 76 -13.67 7.27 12.15
CA ALA A 76 -13.36 7.28 10.73
C ALA A 76 -12.49 6.09 10.31
N ALA A 77 -11.46 5.74 11.10
CA ALA A 77 -10.60 4.60 10.80
C ALA A 77 -11.34 3.26 11.00
N GLU A 78 -12.16 3.14 12.05
CA GLU A 78 -12.98 1.94 12.25
C GLU A 78 -14.01 1.73 11.13
N ALA A 79 -14.55 2.80 10.55
CA ALA A 79 -15.41 2.70 9.35
C ALA A 79 -14.63 2.14 8.16
N ILE A 80 -13.42 2.65 7.90
CA ILE A 80 -12.56 2.14 6.82
C ILE A 80 -12.21 0.66 7.03
N LEU A 81 -11.95 0.23 8.27
CA LEU A 81 -11.71 -1.18 8.59
C LEU A 81 -12.90 -2.09 8.24
N ARG A 82 -14.13 -1.57 8.24
CA ARG A 82 -15.36 -2.25 7.81
C ARG A 82 -15.69 -2.08 6.33
N ASP A 83 -14.74 -1.58 5.52
CA ASP A 83 -14.96 -1.24 4.11
C ASP A 83 -16.06 -0.16 3.91
N GLU A 84 -16.26 0.73 4.89
CA GLU A 84 -17.16 1.88 4.80
C GLU A 84 -16.36 3.14 4.50
N TYR A 85 -16.58 3.72 3.32
CA TYR A 85 -15.86 4.91 2.85
C TYR A 85 -16.83 6.07 2.67
N THR A 86 -16.44 7.26 3.12
CA THR A 86 -17.23 8.48 2.94
C THR A 86 -16.44 9.48 2.11
N PHE A 87 -16.99 9.88 0.97
CA PHE A 87 -16.43 10.89 0.07
C PHE A 87 -17.47 11.96 -0.21
N GLN A 88 -17.12 13.24 -0.02
CA GLN A 88 -18.05 14.36 -0.17
C GLN A 88 -19.42 14.15 0.53
N ASN A 89 -19.39 13.64 1.77
CA ASN A 89 -20.57 13.29 2.57
C ASN A 89 -21.44 12.13 2.02
N VAL A 90 -20.96 11.39 1.01
CA VAL A 90 -21.62 10.19 0.49
C VAL A 90 -20.87 8.95 0.99
N THR A 91 -21.52 8.19 1.86
CA THR A 91 -21.00 6.92 2.38
C THR A 91 -21.36 5.77 1.46
N GLY A 92 -20.39 4.92 1.13
CA GLY A 92 -20.57 3.71 0.35
C GLY A 92 -19.70 2.57 0.88
N SER A 93 -20.14 1.34 0.61
CA SER A 93 -19.45 0.11 1.04
C SER A 93 -19.26 -0.82 -0.17
N PRO A 94 -18.11 -0.75 -0.86
CA PRO A 94 -17.82 -1.65 -1.97
C PRO A 94 -17.85 -3.10 -1.47
N LYS A 95 -18.66 -3.95 -2.12
CA LYS A 95 -18.64 -5.38 -1.81
C LYS A 95 -17.31 -6.00 -2.24
N ARG A 96 -16.83 -6.97 -1.47
CA ARG A 96 -15.72 -7.82 -1.89
C ARG A 96 -16.15 -8.79 -2.97
N LYS A 97 -15.26 -9.06 -3.92
CA LYS A 97 -15.43 -10.04 -4.99
C LYS A 97 -15.23 -11.46 -4.44
N ALA A 98 -15.46 -12.47 -5.27
CA ALA A 98 -15.31 -13.88 -4.89
C ALA A 98 -13.88 -14.24 -4.47
N ASP A 99 -12.87 -13.55 -5.01
CA ASP A 99 -11.47 -13.69 -4.65
C ASP A 99 -11.08 -12.94 -3.35
N GLY A 100 -12.04 -12.28 -2.71
CA GLY A 100 -11.84 -11.47 -1.50
C GLY A 100 -11.38 -10.04 -1.75
N SER A 101 -11.03 -9.67 -2.99
CA SER A 101 -10.61 -8.31 -3.32
C SER A 101 -11.76 -7.30 -3.25
N LEU A 102 -11.45 -6.05 -2.91
CA LEU A 102 -12.42 -4.97 -2.93
C LEU A 102 -12.91 -4.70 -4.36
N ASN A 103 -14.18 -4.34 -4.52
CA ASN A 103 -14.65 -3.82 -5.80
C ASN A 103 -14.16 -2.37 -6.03
N TRP A 104 -12.93 -2.23 -6.52
CA TRP A 104 -12.29 -0.95 -6.81
C TRP A 104 -12.97 -0.10 -7.89
N THR A 105 -13.95 -0.64 -8.62
CA THR A 105 -14.76 0.10 -9.61
C THR A 105 -16.15 0.48 -9.09
N TYR A 106 -16.44 0.23 -7.80
CA TYR A 106 -17.72 0.59 -7.19
C TYR A 106 -17.97 2.09 -7.24
N ARG A 107 -19.12 2.48 -7.77
CA ARG A 107 -19.54 3.87 -8.04
C ARG A 107 -20.34 4.51 -6.88
N GLY A 108 -20.19 3.97 -5.67
CA GLY A 108 -20.97 4.43 -4.52
C GLY A 108 -22.46 4.07 -4.62
N PRO A 109 -23.27 4.55 -3.66
CA PRO A 109 -24.71 4.23 -3.60
C PRO A 109 -25.54 4.91 -4.71
N ASN A 110 -25.00 5.96 -5.34
CA ASN A 110 -25.68 6.79 -6.33
C ASN A 110 -25.25 6.47 -7.78
N ASP A 111 -24.47 5.41 -7.99
CA ASP A 111 -23.89 5.03 -9.29
C ASP A 111 -23.08 6.17 -9.97
N ASP A 112 -22.30 6.89 -9.16
CA ASP A 112 -21.46 8.02 -9.56
C ASP A 112 -19.99 7.60 -9.79
N ALA A 113 -19.48 7.87 -10.99
CA ALA A 113 -18.07 7.61 -11.33
C ALA A 113 -17.10 8.42 -10.46
N GLU A 114 -17.46 9.64 -10.03
CA GLU A 114 -16.63 10.45 -9.13
C GLU A 114 -16.39 9.78 -7.78
N TRP A 115 -17.37 9.03 -7.28
CA TRP A 115 -17.19 8.26 -6.05
C TRP A 115 -16.09 7.19 -6.22
N ALA A 116 -16.08 6.49 -7.35
CA ALA A 116 -15.05 5.52 -7.69
C ALA A 116 -13.68 6.19 -7.88
N TYR A 117 -13.62 7.38 -8.48
CA TYR A 117 -12.39 8.17 -8.55
C TYR A 117 -11.87 8.55 -7.15
N PHE A 118 -12.73 8.92 -6.20
CA PHE A 118 -12.29 9.21 -4.83
C PHE A 118 -11.73 7.99 -4.11
N LEU A 119 -12.31 6.81 -4.32
CA LEU A 119 -11.79 5.56 -3.78
C LEU A 119 -10.35 5.32 -4.27
N ASN A 120 -10.11 5.48 -5.57
CA ASN A 120 -8.82 5.22 -6.21
C ASN A 120 -7.78 6.34 -6.05
N ARG A 121 -8.18 7.52 -5.53
CA ARG A 121 -7.24 8.54 -5.01
C ARG A 121 -6.74 8.22 -3.60
N HIS A 122 -7.17 7.08 -3.04
CA HIS A 122 -6.73 6.52 -1.76
C HIS A 122 -6.75 7.50 -0.58
N GLY A 123 -7.74 8.40 -0.53
CA GLY A 123 -7.87 9.37 0.57
C GLY A 123 -8.00 8.71 1.95
N HIS A 124 -8.51 7.48 2.00
CA HIS A 124 -8.62 6.66 3.20
C HIS A 124 -7.26 6.26 3.79
N ILE A 125 -6.21 6.07 2.98
CA ILE A 125 -4.84 5.79 3.47
C ILE A 125 -4.36 6.93 4.38
N ARG A 126 -4.58 8.18 3.98
CA ARG A 126 -4.23 9.34 4.80
C ARG A 126 -4.98 9.34 6.14
N GLN A 127 -6.25 8.93 6.14
CA GLN A 127 -7.05 8.84 7.37
C GLN A 127 -6.52 7.74 8.31
N LEU A 128 -6.22 6.55 7.78
CA LEU A 128 -5.63 5.45 8.54
C LEU A 128 -4.26 5.82 9.11
N LEU A 129 -3.38 6.42 8.31
CA LEU A 129 -2.08 6.90 8.79
C LEU A 129 -2.22 7.99 9.87
N GLY A 130 -3.20 8.87 9.74
CA GLY A 130 -3.52 9.87 10.75
C GLY A 130 -4.01 9.24 12.06
N ALA A 131 -4.88 8.23 11.97
CA ALA A 131 -5.37 7.49 13.12
C ALA A 131 -4.26 6.69 13.81
N TYR A 132 -3.44 5.95 13.05
CA TYR A 132 -2.28 5.24 13.56
C TYR A 132 -1.37 6.16 14.37
N ARG A 133 -1.01 7.32 13.82
CA ARG A 133 -0.17 8.30 14.52
C ARG A 133 -0.78 8.85 15.80
N LYS A 134 -2.11 8.94 15.86
CA LYS A 134 -2.83 9.47 17.02
C LYS A 134 -2.97 8.42 18.13
N THR A 135 -3.12 7.15 17.76
CA THR A 135 -3.57 6.11 18.70
C THR A 135 -2.58 4.98 18.92
N GLY A 136 -1.57 4.83 18.06
CA GLY A 136 -0.67 3.70 18.09
C GLY A 136 -1.25 2.37 17.63
N ASN A 137 -2.50 2.34 17.15
CA ASN A 137 -3.20 1.10 16.84
C ASN A 137 -2.72 0.49 15.51
N ALA A 138 -1.95 -0.59 15.62
CA ALA A 138 -1.29 -1.25 14.49
C ALA A 138 -2.27 -1.74 13.41
N ARG A 139 -3.53 -2.05 13.76
CA ARG A 139 -4.55 -2.46 12.78
C ARG A 139 -4.73 -1.44 11.65
N TYR A 140 -4.47 -0.17 11.92
CA TYR A 140 -4.55 0.88 10.91
C TYR A 140 -3.40 0.85 9.91
N ILE A 141 -2.18 0.52 10.34
CA ILE A 141 -1.05 0.37 9.41
C ILE A 141 -1.13 -0.96 8.66
N ASP A 142 -1.61 -2.02 9.31
CA ASP A 142 -1.88 -3.31 8.67
C ASP A 142 -2.90 -3.16 7.54
N ARG A 143 -3.93 -2.34 7.77
CA ARG A 143 -4.92 -2.01 6.74
C ARG A 143 -4.31 -1.23 5.58
N VAL A 144 -3.42 -0.27 5.85
CA VAL A 144 -2.72 0.49 4.81
C VAL A 144 -1.87 -0.43 3.94
N ASP A 145 -1.10 -1.35 4.53
CA ASP A 145 -0.36 -2.37 3.77
C ASP A 145 -1.31 -3.18 2.88
N SER A 146 -2.36 -3.73 3.47
CA SER A 146 -3.29 -4.60 2.76
C SER A 146 -3.99 -3.89 1.60
N ASP A 147 -4.44 -2.65 1.77
CA ASP A 147 -5.15 -1.90 0.73
C ASP A 147 -4.21 -1.53 -0.43
N ILE A 148 -2.98 -1.06 -0.14
CA ILE A 148 -1.99 -0.74 -1.17
C ILE A 148 -1.61 -2.00 -1.95
N ARG A 149 -1.25 -3.06 -1.23
CA ARG A 149 -0.81 -4.33 -1.80
C ARG A 149 -1.90 -4.97 -2.66
N GLU A 150 -3.14 -4.99 -2.19
CA GLU A 150 -4.25 -5.48 -2.98
C GLU A 150 -4.44 -4.64 -4.25
N TRP A 151 -4.49 -3.31 -4.11
CA TRP A 151 -4.76 -2.40 -5.23
C TRP A 151 -3.72 -2.56 -6.35
N VAL A 152 -2.43 -2.61 -6.03
CA VAL A 152 -1.36 -2.77 -7.04
C VAL A 152 -1.38 -4.15 -7.69
N THR A 153 -1.83 -5.18 -6.99
CA THR A 153 -1.87 -6.55 -7.49
C THR A 153 -3.07 -6.79 -8.41
N VAL A 154 -4.25 -6.26 -8.06
CA VAL A 154 -5.49 -6.53 -8.81
C VAL A 154 -5.85 -5.47 -9.86
N ASN A 155 -5.14 -4.33 -9.88
CA ASN A 155 -5.33 -3.27 -10.87
C ASN A 155 -4.04 -2.98 -11.64
N PRO A 156 -3.61 -3.84 -12.59
CA PRO A 156 -2.49 -3.53 -13.47
C PRO A 156 -2.88 -2.43 -14.48
N TYR A 157 -1.98 -1.47 -14.72
CA TYR A 157 -2.20 -0.42 -15.71
C TYR A 157 -2.11 -0.99 -17.13
N GLY A 158 -3.12 -0.72 -17.95
CA GLY A 158 -3.21 -1.25 -19.32
C GLY A 158 -2.36 -0.50 -20.35
N TRP A 159 -1.58 0.50 -19.95
CA TRP A 159 -0.76 1.36 -20.83
C TRP A 159 -1.53 2.15 -21.89
N GLU A 160 -2.85 2.24 -21.74
CA GLU A 160 -3.75 2.97 -22.63
C GLU A 160 -4.52 4.03 -21.84
N ARG A 161 -4.88 5.13 -22.49
CA ARG A 161 -5.75 6.14 -21.86
C ARG A 161 -7.16 5.56 -21.75
N THR A 162 -7.70 5.49 -20.54
CA THR A 162 -9.02 4.92 -20.27
C THR A 162 -9.93 5.90 -19.50
N GLY A 163 -11.24 5.67 -19.53
CA GLY A 163 -12.21 6.28 -18.61
C GLY A 163 -12.54 5.38 -17.41
N ASP A 164 -11.72 4.37 -17.15
CA ASP A 164 -11.88 3.47 -16.01
C ASP A 164 -11.60 4.25 -14.72
N PRO A 165 -12.51 4.21 -13.72
CA PRO A 165 -12.37 5.03 -12.53
C PRO A 165 -11.20 4.66 -11.61
N ARG A 166 -10.46 3.60 -11.95
CA ARG A 166 -9.23 3.21 -11.28
C ARG A 166 -8.01 4.07 -11.67
N TRP A 167 -8.05 4.78 -12.80
CA TRP A 167 -6.93 5.51 -13.39
C TRP A 167 -7.18 7.01 -13.55
#